data_AF-A0A9Q0NGA2-F1
#
_entry.id   AF-A0A9Q0NGA2-F1
#
_cell.length_a   1.000
_cell.length_b   1.000
_cell.length_c   1.000
_cell.angle_alpha   90.00
_cell.angle_beta   90.00
_cell.angle_gamma   90.00
#
_symmetry.space_group_name_H-M   'P 1'
#
loop_
_entity.id
_entity.type
_entity.pdbx_description
1 polymer ?
#
loop_
_entity_poly.entity_id
_entity_poly.type
_entity_poly.pdbx_seq_one_letter_code
_entity_poly.pdbx_strand_id
1 'polypeptide(L)'
;MNEFNEAFEPIYNLTLAALQKEQLAMSDLIVLWYKRKRDLHKLDSETNELVAPLIEAFDRRTEALMQNPLLATAAYVDPRFNHETRSSKFLGDMKEIAENRIRLVVKRIMELDPSVGIQASSTIDSEREDNDNIDQFIELEVARNATETRRRTID
;
A
#
# COMPACT_ATOMS: atom_id res chain seq x y z
N MET A 1 -7.78 8.28 35.25
CA MET A 1 -6.94 7.17 34.73
C MET A 1 -7.67 6.35 33.69
N ASN A 2 -8.96 6.02 33.85
CA ASN A 2 -9.71 5.26 32.85
C ASN A 2 -9.81 5.96 31.50
N GLU A 3 -10.14 7.26 31.47
CA GLU A 3 -10.22 8.05 30.22
C GLU A 3 -8.92 8.04 29.40
N PHE A 4 -7.76 8.15 30.06
CA PHE A 4 -6.47 8.08 29.40
C PHE A 4 -6.22 6.69 28.81
N ASN A 5 -6.44 5.64 29.59
CA ASN A 5 -6.22 4.27 29.13
C ASN A 5 -7.16 3.92 27.96
N GLU A 6 -8.43 4.31 28.05
CA GLU A 6 -9.44 4.08 27.01
C GLU A 6 -9.10 4.85 25.72
N ALA A 7 -8.72 6.12 25.81
CA ALA A 7 -8.37 6.92 24.64
C ALA A 7 -7.10 6.44 23.94
N PHE A 8 -6.09 6.00 24.70
CA PHE A 8 -4.78 5.62 24.16
C PHE A 8 -4.66 4.13 23.81
N GLU A 9 -5.55 3.26 24.29
CA GLU A 9 -5.53 1.82 24.00
C GLU A 9 -5.41 1.50 22.49
N PRO A 10 -6.16 2.14 21.58
CA PRO A 10 -6.03 1.85 20.15
C PRO A 10 -4.63 2.15 19.59
N ILE A 11 -4.00 3.21 20.10
CA ILE A 11 -2.66 3.67 19.67
C ILE A 11 -1.59 2.77 20.29
N TYR A 12 -1.71 2.46 21.57
CA TYR A 12 -0.82 1.54 22.28
C TYR A 12 -0.78 0.17 21.60
N ASN A 13 -1.93 -0.37 21.23
CA ASN A 13 -2.02 -1.65 20.52
C ASN A 13 -1.37 -1.61 19.13
N LEU A 14 -1.36 -0.46 18.45
CA LEU A 14 -0.65 -0.31 17.18
C LEU A 14 0.86 -0.29 17.38
N THR A 15 1.35 0.51 18.33
CA THR A 15 2.78 0.75 18.54
C THR A 15 3.49 -0.42 19.18
N LEU A 16 2.90 -1.05 20.21
CA LEU A 16 3.53 -2.16 20.92
C LEU A 16 3.17 -3.53 20.35
N ALA A 17 1.92 -3.78 19.96
CA ALA A 17 1.51 -5.13 19.58
C ALA A 17 1.72 -5.45 18.09
N ALA A 18 1.85 -4.44 17.22
CA ALA A 18 2.00 -4.64 15.79
C ALA A 18 3.35 -4.15 15.26
N LEU A 19 3.77 -2.92 15.58
CA LEU A 19 5.00 -2.34 15.05
C LEU A 19 6.28 -2.93 15.69
N GLN A 20 6.20 -3.42 16.92
CA GLN A 20 7.33 -4.09 17.58
C GLN A 20 7.40 -5.60 17.30
N LYS A 21 6.45 -6.18 16.55
CA LYS A 21 6.59 -7.55 16.07
C LYS A 21 7.59 -7.58 14.92
N GLU A 22 8.53 -8.52 14.98
CA GLU A 22 9.70 -8.57 14.09
C GLU A 22 9.36 -8.65 12.59
N GLN A 23 8.17 -9.12 12.21
CA GLN A 23 7.79 -9.30 10.80
C GLN A 23 6.37 -8.83 10.51
N LEU A 24 6.14 -7.51 10.56
CA LEU A 24 4.90 -6.93 10.04
C LEU A 24 5.07 -6.61 8.55
N ALA A 25 4.24 -7.23 7.70
CA ALA A 25 4.18 -6.84 6.30
C ALA A 25 3.70 -5.40 6.17
N MET A 26 4.31 -4.63 5.25
CA MET A 26 4.05 -3.20 5.14
C MET A 26 2.60 -2.90 4.69
N SER A 27 1.98 -3.79 3.93
CA SER A 27 0.56 -3.69 3.59
C SER A 27 -0.36 -4.01 4.78
N ASP A 28 0.05 -4.88 5.71
CA ASP A 28 -0.70 -5.15 6.95
C ASP A 28 -0.69 -3.96 7.91
N LEU A 29 0.40 -3.17 7.90
CA LEU A 29 0.46 -1.91 8.64
C LEU A 29 -0.69 -0.97 8.24
N ILE A 30 -1.03 -0.89 6.95
CA ILE A 30 -2.13 -0.05 6.45
C ILE A 30 -3.47 -0.52 7.02
N VAL A 31 -3.73 -1.83 6.98
CA VAL A 31 -4.96 -2.41 7.53
C VAL A 31 -5.08 -2.10 9.02
N LEU A 32 -4.00 -2.31 9.78
CA LEU A 32 -3.97 -2.05 11.22
C LEU A 32 -4.13 -0.56 11.52
N TRP A 33 -3.49 0.31 10.76
CA TRP A 33 -3.60 1.77 10.89
C TRP A 33 -5.06 2.22 10.76
N TYR A 34 -5.73 1.86 9.67
CA TYR A 34 -7.13 2.23 9.46
C TYR A 34 -8.09 1.55 10.45
N LYS A 35 -7.79 0.32 10.89
CA LYS A 35 -8.56 -0.33 11.96
C LYS A 35 -8.51 0.49 13.25
N ARG A 36 -7.32 0.96 13.66
CA ARG A 36 -7.15 1.77 14.88
C ARG A 36 -7.71 3.17 14.75
N LYS A 37 -7.60 3.79 13.57
CA LYS A 37 -8.32 5.02 13.25
C LYS A 37 -9.82 4.86 13.50
N ARG A 38 -10.41 3.82 12.92
CA ARG A 38 -11.84 3.53 13.08
C ARG A 38 -12.20 3.23 14.54
N ASP A 39 -11.37 2.48 15.26
CA ASP A 39 -11.61 2.17 16.68
C ASP A 39 -11.56 3.45 17.54
N LEU A 40 -10.65 4.38 17.24
CA LEU A 40 -10.57 5.69 17.89
C LEU A 40 -11.80 6.56 17.60
N HIS A 41 -12.30 6.58 16.36
CA HIS A 41 -13.54 7.30 16.00
C HIS A 41 -14.81 6.72 16.63
N LYS A 42 -14.77 5.49 17.14
CA LYS A 42 -15.90 4.89 17.87
C LYS A 42 -15.93 5.31 19.34
N LEU A 43 -14.83 5.87 19.85
CA LEU A 43 -14.82 6.41 21.19
C LEU A 43 -15.62 7.70 21.21
N ASP A 44 -16.37 7.90 22.28
CA ASP A 44 -17.21 9.06 22.46
C ASP A 44 -16.36 10.28 22.83
N SER A 45 -16.30 11.24 21.93
CA SER A 45 -15.55 12.50 22.12
C SER A 45 -16.25 13.49 23.04
N GLU A 46 -17.55 13.30 23.34
CA GLU A 46 -18.28 14.16 24.27
C GLU A 46 -17.98 13.81 25.73
N THR A 47 -17.60 12.56 25.99
CA THR A 47 -17.27 12.06 27.33
C THR A 47 -15.77 12.01 27.60
N ASN A 48 -14.93 11.98 26.56
CA ASN A 48 -13.48 11.94 26.69
C ASN A 48 -12.79 13.01 25.83
N GLU A 49 -12.38 14.09 26.48
CA GLU A 49 -11.75 15.26 25.85
C GLU A 49 -10.44 14.95 25.12
N LEU A 50 -9.80 13.80 25.41
CA LEU A 50 -8.55 13.38 24.76
C LEU A 50 -8.79 12.76 23.38
N VAL A 51 -10.00 12.30 23.09
CA VAL A 51 -10.31 11.58 21.83
C VAL A 51 -10.17 12.50 20.62
N ALA A 52 -10.74 13.72 20.68
CA ALA A 52 -10.71 14.64 19.55
C ALA A 52 -9.28 15.08 19.15
N PRO A 53 -8.39 15.51 20.08
CA PRO A 53 -6.99 15.80 19.75
C PRO A 53 -6.23 14.58 19.21
N LEU A 54 -6.54 13.38 19.70
CA LEU A 54 -5.91 12.15 19.22
C LEU A 54 -6.35 11.83 17.79
N ILE A 55 -7.63 12.01 17.45
CA ILE A 55 -8.14 11.84 16.08
C ILE A 55 -7.42 12.81 15.15
N GLU A 56 -7.33 14.09 15.51
CA GLU A 56 -6.64 15.11 14.69
C GLU A 56 -5.15 14.75 14.50
N ALA A 57 -4.47 14.31 15.55
CA ALA A 57 -3.09 13.86 15.46
C ALA A 57 -2.95 12.61 14.57
N PHE A 58 -3.91 11.68 14.62
CA PHE A 58 -3.94 10.48 13.81
C PHE A 58 -4.19 10.80 12.32
N ASP A 59 -5.07 11.75 12.03
CA ASP A 59 -5.38 12.23 10.68
C ASP A 59 -4.15 12.86 10.02
N ARG A 60 -3.49 13.80 10.70
CA ARG A 60 -2.26 14.42 10.19
C ARG A 60 -1.16 13.39 9.90
N ARG A 61 -1.01 12.39 10.78
CA ARG A 61 -0.04 11.32 10.57
C ARG A 61 -0.44 10.39 9.43
N THR A 62 -1.74 10.17 9.23
CA THR A 62 -2.25 9.37 8.12
C THR A 62 -1.84 9.99 6.80
N GLU A 63 -2.01 11.31 6.63
CA GLU A 63 -1.62 12.01 5.42
C GLU A 63 -0.12 11.83 5.11
N ALA A 64 0.76 12.10 6.08
CA ALA A 64 2.20 11.90 5.91
C ALA A 64 2.58 10.44 5.62
N LEU A 65 1.88 9.48 6.24
CA LEU A 65 2.12 8.07 6.05
C LEU A 65 1.74 7.59 4.64
N MET A 66 0.62 8.07 4.09
CA MET A 66 0.18 7.71 2.73
C MET A 66 1.04 8.33 1.62
N GLN A 67 1.77 9.41 1.93
CA GLN A 67 2.77 9.99 1.02
C GLN A 67 4.10 9.20 1.00
N ASN A 68 4.25 8.16 1.83
CA ASN A 68 5.47 7.36 1.83
C ASN A 68 5.52 6.42 0.59
N PRO A 69 6.56 6.51 -0.27
CA PRO A 69 6.61 5.72 -1.49
C PRO A 69 6.68 4.21 -1.27
N LEU A 70 7.30 3.75 -0.19
CA LEU A 70 7.40 2.32 0.10
C LEU A 70 6.04 1.78 0.53
N LEU A 71 5.33 2.50 1.39
CA LEU A 71 3.99 2.12 1.82
C LEU A 71 2.99 2.17 0.67
N ALA A 72 3.06 3.23 -0.16
CA ALA A 72 2.24 3.37 -1.36
C ALA A 72 2.47 2.19 -2.32
N THR A 73 3.72 1.84 -2.58
CA THR A 73 4.07 0.69 -3.42
C THR A 73 3.56 -0.61 -2.81
N ALA A 74 3.75 -0.82 -1.51
CA ALA A 74 3.26 -2.02 -0.81
C ALA A 74 1.73 -2.13 -0.86
N ALA A 75 1.01 -1.01 -0.77
CA ALA A 75 -0.44 -0.97 -0.94
C ALA A 75 -0.85 -1.32 -2.37
N TYR A 76 -0.16 -0.74 -3.36
CA TYR A 76 -0.45 -0.89 -4.77
C TYR A 76 -0.27 -2.33 -5.28
N VAL A 77 0.75 -3.04 -4.78
CA VAL A 77 0.99 -4.44 -5.18
C VAL A 77 0.15 -5.45 -4.40
N ASP A 78 -0.50 -5.02 -3.31
CA ASP A 78 -1.31 -5.90 -2.48
C ASP A 78 -2.75 -6.00 -3.05
N PRO A 79 -3.22 -7.21 -3.39
CA PRO A 79 -4.51 -7.41 -4.06
C PRO A 79 -5.71 -7.02 -3.20
N ARG A 80 -5.55 -6.90 -1.86
CA ARG A 80 -6.62 -6.43 -0.97
C ARG A 80 -6.99 -4.97 -1.23
N PHE A 81 -6.03 -4.17 -1.70
CA PHE A 81 -6.20 -2.75 -2.00
C PHE A 81 -6.34 -2.50 -3.49
N ASN A 82 -5.61 -3.25 -4.33
CA ASN A 82 -5.58 -3.07 -5.78
C ASN A 82 -6.40 -4.14 -6.53
N HIS A 83 -7.68 -4.28 -6.20
CA HIS A 83 -8.62 -5.15 -6.94
C HIS A 83 -9.41 -4.35 -7.97
N GLU A 84 -9.61 -4.89 -9.19
CA GLU A 84 -10.23 -4.22 -10.35
C GLU A 84 -11.55 -3.48 -10.04
N THR A 85 -12.31 -3.94 -9.06
CA THR A 85 -13.61 -3.35 -8.67
C THR A 85 -13.52 -2.26 -7.59
N ARG A 86 -12.37 -2.05 -6.93
CA ARG A 86 -12.22 -1.14 -5.78
C ARG A 86 -10.93 -0.30 -5.78
N SER A 87 -9.97 -0.61 -6.65
CA SER A 87 -8.61 -0.05 -6.65
C SER A 87 -8.56 1.46 -6.78
N SER A 88 -9.39 2.05 -7.65
CA SER A 88 -9.32 3.49 -7.94
C SER A 88 -9.71 4.40 -6.77
N LYS A 89 -10.59 3.95 -5.87
CA LYS A 89 -11.06 4.77 -4.74
C LYS A 89 -10.12 4.72 -3.53
N PHE A 90 -9.50 3.58 -3.28
CA PHE A 90 -8.65 3.42 -2.09
C PHE A 90 -7.25 3.99 -2.31
N LEU A 91 -6.69 3.77 -3.50
CA LEU A 91 -5.31 4.15 -3.76
C LEU A 91 -5.15 5.64 -4.12
N GLY A 92 -6.13 6.29 -4.74
CA GLY A 92 -6.12 7.76 -4.98
C GLY A 92 -4.75 8.28 -5.40
N ASP A 93 -4.23 9.27 -4.67
CA ASP A 93 -2.91 9.89 -4.88
C ASP A 93 -1.73 8.92 -4.64
N MET A 94 -1.91 7.86 -3.86
CA MET A 94 -0.88 6.84 -3.62
C MET A 94 -0.58 6.03 -4.88
N LYS A 95 -1.51 5.94 -5.83
CA LYS A 95 -1.33 5.21 -7.08
C LYS A 95 -0.16 5.78 -7.88
N GLU A 96 -0.15 7.09 -8.10
CA GLU A 96 0.91 7.75 -8.87
C GLU A 96 2.28 7.63 -8.18
N ILE A 97 2.30 7.79 -6.85
CA ILE A 97 3.52 7.62 -6.05
C ILE A 97 4.07 6.20 -6.20
N ALA A 98 3.20 5.19 -6.13
CA ALA A 98 3.58 3.78 -6.28
C ALA A 98 4.12 3.48 -7.68
N GLU A 99 3.41 3.89 -8.73
CA GLU A 99 3.82 3.68 -10.12
C GLU A 99 5.17 4.33 -10.42
N ASN A 100 5.38 5.57 -9.97
CA ASN A 100 6.66 6.26 -10.10
C ASN A 100 7.79 5.52 -9.37
N ARG A 101 7.52 4.99 -8.17
CA ARG A 101 8.51 4.21 -7.42
C ARG A 101 8.85 2.90 -8.11
N ILE A 102 7.85 2.18 -8.64
CA ILE A 102 8.05 0.93 -9.39
C ILE A 102 8.93 1.18 -10.62
N ARG A 103 8.62 2.22 -11.42
CA ARG A 103 9.44 2.62 -12.58
C ARG A 103 10.91 2.86 -12.20
N LEU A 104 11.15 3.58 -11.10
CA LEU A 104 12.51 3.85 -10.61
C LEU A 104 13.24 2.57 -10.17
N VAL A 105 12.53 1.64 -9.52
CA VAL A 105 13.12 0.36 -9.09
C VAL A 105 13.46 -0.50 -10.31
N VAL A 106 12.56 -0.62 -11.28
CA VAL A 106 12.78 -1.37 -12.52
C VAL A 106 13.97 -0.81 -13.28
N LYS A 107 14.01 0.51 -13.49
CA LYS A 107 15.14 1.19 -14.14
C LYS A 107 16.46 0.85 -13.45
N ARG A 108 16.49 0.92 -12.12
CA ARG A 108 17.69 0.58 -11.33
C ARG A 108 18.09 -0.89 -11.46
N ILE A 109 17.14 -1.81 -11.51
CA ILE A 109 17.43 -3.23 -11.72
C ILE A 109 18.07 -3.45 -13.09
N MET A 110 17.52 -2.83 -14.14
CA MET A 110 18.08 -2.89 -15.50
C MET A 110 19.48 -2.29 -15.60
N GLU A 111 19.77 -1.24 -14.85
CA GLU A 111 21.12 -0.64 -14.76
C GLU A 111 22.14 -1.53 -14.02
N LEU A 112 21.69 -2.27 -13.01
CA LEU A 112 22.55 -3.14 -12.19
C LEU A 112 22.79 -4.52 -12.83
N ASP A 113 21.84 -5.01 -13.62
CA ASP A 113 21.96 -6.25 -14.38
C ASP A 113 21.37 -6.08 -15.79
N PRO A 114 22.21 -5.75 -16.80
CA PRO A 114 21.79 -5.59 -18.18
C PRO A 114 21.20 -6.87 -18.79
N SER A 115 21.45 -8.05 -18.20
CA SER A 115 20.95 -9.33 -18.72
C SER A 115 19.46 -9.55 -18.43
N VAL A 116 18.89 -8.83 -17.46
CA VAL A 116 17.43 -8.83 -17.18
C VAL A 116 16.66 -8.15 -18.32
N GLY A 117 17.33 -7.33 -19.15
CA GLY A 117 16.75 -6.66 -20.32
C GLY A 117 16.58 -7.52 -21.58
N ILE A 118 16.96 -8.81 -21.58
CA ILE A 118 17.01 -9.63 -22.81
C ILE A 118 16.04 -10.83 -22.80
N GLN A 119 15.11 -10.93 -21.83
CA GLN A 119 14.01 -11.93 -21.87
C GLN A 119 12.61 -11.34 -22.09
N ALA A 120 12.51 -10.05 -22.44
CA ALA A 120 11.35 -9.55 -23.13
C ALA A 120 11.49 -9.91 -24.61
N SER A 121 10.72 -10.91 -25.05
CA SER A 121 10.52 -11.41 -26.42
C SER A 121 11.31 -10.70 -27.53
N SER A 122 12.27 -11.43 -28.12
CA SER A 122 12.98 -11.04 -29.33
C SER A 122 12.04 -10.98 -30.54
N THR A 123 11.34 -9.86 -30.68
CA THR A 123 10.82 -9.30 -31.94
C THR A 123 10.35 -7.91 -31.57
N ILE A 124 11.13 -6.88 -31.90
CA ILE A 124 10.69 -5.56 -32.37
C ILE A 124 11.99 -4.84 -32.76
N ASP A 125 12.25 -4.81 -34.06
CA ASP A 125 13.06 -3.76 -34.67
C ASP A 125 12.31 -2.43 -34.53
N SER A 126 13.07 -1.35 -34.36
CA SER A 126 12.71 0.06 -34.57
C SER A 126 12.21 0.84 -33.34
N GLU A 127 13.18 1.41 -32.62
CA GLU A 127 13.25 2.84 -32.25
C GLU A 127 11.91 3.63 -32.23
N ARG A 128 11.14 3.55 -31.12
CA ARG A 128 10.26 4.62 -30.59
C ARG A 128 9.43 4.31 -29.32
N GLU A 129 9.53 3.13 -28.70
CA GLU A 129 8.53 2.62 -27.73
C GLU A 129 9.00 2.48 -26.25
N ASP A 130 9.58 3.53 -25.65
CA ASP A 130 10.05 3.43 -24.25
C ASP A 130 8.95 3.59 -23.18
N ASN A 131 7.76 4.07 -23.53
CA ASN A 131 6.63 4.18 -22.57
C ASN A 131 5.66 2.98 -22.64
N ASP A 132 5.37 2.47 -23.84
CA ASP A 132 4.34 1.44 -24.03
C ASP A 132 4.76 0.07 -23.44
N ASN A 133 6.06 -0.21 -23.38
CA ASN A 133 6.61 -1.45 -22.84
C ASN A 133 6.43 -1.61 -21.31
N ILE A 134 6.44 -0.50 -20.57
CA ILE A 134 6.28 -0.52 -19.11
C ILE A 134 4.82 -0.74 -18.73
N ASP A 135 3.90 -0.06 -19.41
CA ASP A 135 2.47 -0.18 -19.16
C ASP A 135 1.99 -1.59 -19.55
N GLN A 136 2.50 -2.15 -20.65
CA GLN A 136 2.20 -3.52 -21.06
C GLN A 136 2.74 -4.58 -20.07
N PHE A 137 3.92 -4.36 -19.48
CA PHE A 137 4.46 -5.24 -18.43
C PHE A 137 3.58 -5.22 -17.16
N ILE A 138 3.15 -4.03 -16.73
CA ILE A 138 2.28 -3.88 -15.56
C ILE A 138 0.92 -4.55 -15.81
N GLU A 139 0.33 -4.38 -16.99
CA GLU A 139 -0.93 -5.03 -17.36
C GLU A 139 -0.83 -6.55 -17.38
N LEU A 140 0.26 -7.10 -17.94
CA LEU A 140 0.49 -8.55 -18.01
C LEU A 140 0.65 -9.17 -16.61
N GLU A 141 1.36 -8.51 -15.71
CA GLU A 141 1.61 -9.05 -14.36
C GLU A 141 0.36 -8.94 -13.48
N VAL A 142 -0.46 -7.89 -13.64
CA VAL A 142 -1.78 -7.79 -13.00
C VAL A 142 -2.71 -8.90 -13.50
N ALA A 143 -2.74 -9.15 -14.82
CA ALA A 143 -3.57 -10.21 -15.41
C ALA A 143 -3.12 -11.62 -14.98
N ARG A 144 -1.81 -11.85 -14.85
CA ARG A 144 -1.25 -13.13 -14.39
C ARG A 144 -1.71 -13.45 -12.97
N ASN A 145 -1.59 -12.48 -12.06
CA ASN A 145 -2.01 -12.62 -10.66
C ASN A 145 -3.54 -12.80 -10.51
N ALA A 146 -4.34 -12.14 -11.35
CA ALA A 146 -5.79 -12.33 -11.37
C ALA A 146 -6.19 -13.75 -11.83
N THR A 147 -5.46 -14.31 -12.79
CA THR A 147 -5.72 -15.65 -13.35
C THR A 147 -5.32 -16.77 -12.39
N GLU A 148 -4.19 -16.61 -11.67
CA GLU A 148 -3.76 -17.54 -10.62
C GLU A 148 -4.75 -17.56 -9.42
N THR A 149 -5.37 -16.41 -9.12
CA THR A 149 -6.39 -16.31 -8.07
C THR A 149 -7.71 -17.00 -8.46
N ARG A 150 -8.10 -16.96 -9.75
CA ARG A 150 -9.27 -17.72 -10.27
C ARG A 150 -9.06 -19.23 -10.27
N ARG A 151 -7.84 -19.71 -10.54
CA ARG A 151 -7.56 -21.16 -10.48
C ARG A 151 -7.63 -21.73 -9.07
N ARG A 152 -7.34 -20.92 -8.04
CA ARG A 152 -7.41 -21.34 -6.62
C ARG A 152 -8.81 -21.27 -6.00
N THR A 153 -9.80 -20.74 -6.70
CA THR A 153 -11.20 -20.60 -6.19
C THR A 153 -12.18 -21.59 -6.84
N ILE A 154 -11.69 -22.47 -7.73
CA ILE A 154 -12.49 -23.48 -8.44
C ILE A 154 -12.17 -24.92 -7.95
N ASP A 155 -11.18 -25.07 -7.06
CA ASP A 155 -10.94 -26.29 -6.27
C ASP A 155 -11.47 -26.12 -4.83
#